data_AF-A0A437QZM6-F1
#
_entry.id   AF-A0A437QZM6-F1
#
_cell.length_a   1.000
_cell.length_b   1.000
_cell.length_c   1.000
_cell.angle_alpha   90.00
_cell.angle_beta   90.00
_cell.angle_gamma   90.00
#
_symmetry.space_group_name_H-M   'P 1'
#
loop_
_entity.id
_entity.type
_entity.pdbx_description
1 polymer ?
#
loop_
_entity_poly.entity_id
_entity_poly.type
_entity_poly.pdbx_seq_one_letter_code
_entity_poly.pdbx_strand_id
1 'polypeptide(L)'
;MDKQVFMQQAKNQFLQIFQKSKASQPVTVEKHRTEGFLYAGELLGLTDKNELQQLMEQAHLEVFGYPLQDRSAGYQQQRKAALSQGQFQYFDEPAISRRS
;
A
#
# COMPACT_ATOMS: atom_id res chain seq x y z
N MET A 1 19.51 6.02 15.84
CA MET A 1 19.39 5.56 14.44
C MET A 1 19.28 6.80 13.57
N ASP A 2 20.06 6.88 12.50
CA ASP A 2 20.01 8.01 11.57
C ASP A 2 18.74 7.90 10.67
N LYS A 3 18.13 9.03 10.33
CA LYS A 3 17.01 9.12 9.38
C LYS A 3 17.34 8.42 8.06
N GLN A 4 18.55 8.59 7.53
CA GLN A 4 18.96 7.94 6.28
C GLN A 4 18.95 6.42 6.40
N VAL A 5 19.47 5.88 7.51
CA VAL A 5 19.47 4.44 7.78
C VAL A 5 18.03 3.94 7.93
N PHE A 6 17.15 4.71 8.58
CA PHE A 6 15.74 4.38 8.69
C PHE A 6 15.04 4.30 7.34
N MET A 7 15.18 5.33 6.50
CA MET A 7 14.55 5.37 5.19
C MET A 7 15.05 4.24 4.28
N GLN A 8 16.33 3.90 4.35
CA GLN A 8 16.86 2.75 3.61
C GLN A 8 16.25 1.43 4.07
N GLN A 9 16.10 1.22 5.38
CA GLN A 9 15.46 0.02 5.91
C GLN A 9 13.97 -0.04 5.57
N ALA A 10 13.25 1.09 5.65
CA ALA A 10 11.86 1.19 5.23
C ALA A 10 11.70 0.82 3.74
N LYS A 11 12.59 1.31 2.85
CA LYS A 11 12.60 0.94 1.44
C LYS A 11 12.81 -0.56 1.25
N ASN A 12 13.79 -1.15 1.94
CA ASN A 12 14.08 -2.57 1.84
C ASN A 12 12.87 -3.43 2.26
N GLN A 13 12.14 -3.03 3.30
CA GLN A 13 10.91 -3.70 3.74
C GLN A 13 9.82 -3.67 2.65
N PHE A 14 9.59 -2.51 2.02
CA PHE A 14 8.66 -2.41 0.90
C PHE A 14 9.07 -3.28 -0.29
N LEU A 15 10.34 -3.24 -0.68
CA LEU A 15 10.86 -4.07 -1.77
C LEU A 15 10.64 -5.57 -1.49
N GLN A 16 10.94 -6.04 -0.27
CA GLN A 16 10.73 -7.43 0.11
C GLN A 16 9.25 -7.83 0.05
N ILE A 17 8.34 -7.00 0.57
CA ILE A 17 6.90 -7.26 0.50
C ILE A 17 6.45 -7.34 -0.96
N PHE A 18 6.87 -6.40 -1.81
CA PHE A 18 6.46 -6.38 -3.20
C PHE A 18 7.05 -7.54 -4.01
N GLN A 19 8.31 -7.91 -3.78
CA GLN A 19 8.93 -9.08 -4.42
C GLN A 19 8.20 -10.37 -4.05
N LYS A 20 7.90 -10.58 -2.76
CA LYS A 20 7.12 -11.72 -2.29
C LYS A 20 5.71 -11.72 -2.88
N SER A 21 5.06 -10.57 -2.90
CA SER A 21 3.74 -10.42 -3.53
C SER A 21 3.76 -10.72 -5.03
N LYS A 22 4.80 -10.29 -5.75
CA LYS A 22 5.01 -10.60 -7.18
C LYS A 22 5.22 -12.09 -7.40
N ALA A 23 5.88 -12.77 -6.46
CA ALA A 23 6.05 -14.22 -6.45
C ALA A 23 4.81 -15.00 -5.94
N SER A 24 3.67 -14.33 -5.73
CA SER A 24 2.43 -14.91 -5.18
C SER A 24 2.60 -15.57 -3.80
N GLN A 25 3.58 -15.12 -3.02
CA GLN A 25 3.83 -15.60 -1.67
C GLN A 25 2.97 -14.80 -0.66
N PRO A 26 2.57 -15.41 0.46
CA PRO A 26 1.91 -14.69 1.54
C PRO A 26 2.87 -13.65 2.15
N VAL A 27 2.35 -12.45 2.42
CA VAL A 27 3.11 -11.29 2.92
C VAL A 27 2.52 -10.69 4.20
N THR A 28 1.57 -11.38 4.83
CA THR A 28 0.80 -10.84 5.96
C THR A 28 1.69 -10.53 7.17
N VAL A 29 2.64 -11.41 7.48
CA VAL A 29 3.55 -11.24 8.62
C VAL A 29 4.52 -10.10 8.37
N GLU A 30 5.06 -10.01 7.15
CA GLU A 30 5.98 -8.96 6.72
C GLU A 30 5.29 -7.61 6.78
N LYS A 31 4.05 -7.50 6.27
CA LYS A 31 3.26 -6.27 6.35
C LYS A 31 3.09 -5.78 7.78
N HIS A 32 2.67 -6.64 8.70
CA HIS A 32 2.50 -6.25 10.10
C HIS A 32 3.81 -5.82 10.77
N ARG A 33 4.93 -6.49 10.45
CA ARG A 33 6.25 -6.08 10.96
C ARG A 33 6.67 -4.74 10.38
N THR A 34 6.46 -4.52 9.09
CA THR A 34 6.75 -3.25 8.43
C THR A 34 5.89 -2.14 9.01
N GLU A 35 4.58 -2.34 9.19
CA GLU A 35 3.67 -1.36 9.81
C GLU A 35 4.18 -0.89 11.18
N GLY A 36 4.57 -1.82 12.06
CA GLY A 36 5.12 -1.48 13.38
C GLY A 36 6.45 -0.73 13.30
N PHE A 37 7.33 -1.13 12.38
CA PHE A 37 8.60 -0.43 12.15
C PHE A 37 8.40 1.00 11.62
N LEU A 38 7.48 1.19 10.67
CA LEU A 38 7.14 2.50 10.10
C LEU A 38 6.54 3.42 11.15
N TYR A 39 5.61 2.91 11.96
CA TYR A 39 4.99 3.66 13.04
C TYR A 39 6.03 4.13 14.09
N ALA A 40 6.99 3.27 14.43
CA ALA A 40 8.09 3.66 15.32
C ALA A 40 8.93 4.81 14.72
N GLY A 41 9.17 4.80 13.40
CA GLY A 41 9.87 5.89 12.71
C GLY A 41 9.12 7.22 12.74
N GLU A 42 7.79 7.18 12.56
CA GLU A 42 6.92 8.36 12.69
C GLU A 42 6.96 8.92 14.12
N LEU A 43 6.83 8.07 15.14
CA LEU A 43 6.90 8.48 16.55
C LEU A 43 8.25 9.06 16.96
N LEU A 44 9.33 8.57 16.37
CA LEU A 44 10.70 9.05 16.62
C LEU A 44 11.03 10.33 15.81
N GLY A 45 10.10 10.83 14.99
CA GLY A 45 10.31 12.01 14.15
C GLY A 45 11.34 11.79 13.04
N LEU A 46 11.60 10.54 12.67
CA LEU A 46 12.54 10.20 11.59
C LEU A 46 11.91 10.33 10.21
N THR A 47 10.59 10.24 10.12
CA THR A 47 9.84 10.35 8.88
C THR A 47 8.41 10.83 9.14
N ASP A 48 7.69 11.13 8.05
CA ASP A 48 6.25 11.38 8.07
C ASP A 48 5.51 10.46 7.08
N LYS A 49 4.18 10.52 7.11
CA LYS A 49 3.33 9.69 6.25
C LYS A 49 3.53 9.96 4.76
N ASN A 50 3.82 11.19 4.36
CA ASN A 50 4.00 11.56 2.97
C ASN A 50 5.32 11.00 2.42
N GLU A 51 6.40 11.11 3.20
CA GLU A 51 7.70 10.52 2.86
C GLU A 51 7.60 9.00 2.71
N LEU A 52 6.89 8.33 3.63
CA LEU A 52 6.66 6.88 3.56
C LEU A 52 5.79 6.47 2.38
N GLN A 53 4.77 7.26 2.04
CA GLN A 53 3.93 7.01 0.87
C GLN A 53 4.74 7.12 -0.42
N GLN A 54 5.52 8.18 -0.59
CA GLN A 54 6.40 8.35 -1.75
C GLN A 54 7.42 7.21 -1.86
N LEU A 55 8.00 6.79 -0.74
CA LEU A 55 8.95 5.68 -0.69
C LEU A 55 8.29 4.35 -1.11
N MET A 56 7.07 4.11 -0.66
CA MET A 56 6.29 2.93 -1.04
C MET A 56 5.97 2.94 -2.54
N GLU A 57 5.55 4.07 -3.10
CA GLU A 57 5.27 4.21 -4.54
C GLU A 57 6.51 3.97 -5.40
N GLN A 58 7.66 4.50 -4.98
CA GLN A 58 8.95 4.26 -5.64
C GLN A 58 9.32 2.77 -5.60
N ALA A 59 9.21 2.12 -4.44
CA ALA A 59 9.49 0.69 -4.30
C ALA A 59 8.51 -0.18 -5.13
N HIS A 60 7.25 0.23 -5.24
CA HIS A 60 6.27 -0.45 -6.09
C HIS A 60 6.65 -0.35 -7.56
N LEU A 61 6.96 0.86 -8.03
CA LEU A 61 7.41 1.09 -9.40
C LEU A 61 8.65 0.26 -9.73
N GLU A 62 9.61 0.18 -8.82
CA GLU A 62 10.85 -0.59 -8.98
C GLU A 62 10.58 -2.10 -9.15
N VAL A 63 9.65 -2.68 -8.38
CA VAL A 63 9.37 -4.12 -8.43
C VAL A 63 8.41 -4.50 -9.58
N PHE A 64 7.39 -3.69 -9.83
CA PHE A 64 6.30 -4.02 -10.75
C PHE A 64 6.46 -3.37 -12.13
N GLY A 65 7.26 -2.32 -12.27
CA GLY A 65 7.48 -1.60 -13.54
C GLY A 65 6.33 -0.68 -13.94
N TYR A 66 5.32 -0.51 -13.09
CA TYR A 66 4.23 0.43 -13.28
C TYR A 66 3.95 1.20 -11.98
N PRO A 67 3.49 2.47 -12.07
CA PRO A 67 3.18 3.25 -10.88
C PRO A 67 2.07 2.55 -10.10
N LEU A 68 2.06 2.74 -8.79
CA LEU A 68 0.91 2.35 -7.98
C LEU A 68 -0.26 3.24 -8.43
N GLN A 69 -1.05 2.78 -9.41
CA GLN A 69 -2.26 3.49 -9.84
C GLN A 69 -3.12 3.69 -8.60
N ASP A 70 -3.56 4.93 -8.36
CA ASP A 70 -4.40 5.34 -7.25
C ASP A 70 -5.61 4.39 -7.10
N ARG A 71 -5.43 3.31 -6.32
CA ARG A 71 -6.55 2.45 -5.90
C ARG A 71 -7.50 3.23 -4.98
N SER A 72 -7.05 4.33 -4.40
CA SER A 72 -7.83 5.28 -3.63
C SER A 72 -8.80 6.06 -4.51
N ALA A 73 -8.34 6.68 -5.61
CA ALA A 73 -9.19 7.53 -6.44
C ALA A 73 -10.30 6.74 -7.13
N GLY A 74 -9.95 5.67 -7.87
CA GLY A 74 -10.94 4.88 -8.61
C GLY A 74 -11.94 4.16 -7.69
N TYR A 75 -11.45 3.43 -6.69
CA TYR A 75 -12.28 2.56 -5.87
C TYR A 75 -13.08 3.32 -4.81
N GLN A 76 -12.53 4.40 -4.24
CA GLN A 76 -13.27 5.24 -3.29
C GLN A 76 -14.20 6.24 -3.99
N GLN A 77 -13.86 6.80 -5.16
CA GLN A 77 -14.82 7.61 -5.93
C GLN A 77 -15.96 6.76 -6.50
N GLN A 78 -15.69 5.55 -7.01
CA GLN A 78 -16.76 4.66 -7.47
C GLN A 78 -17.68 4.23 -6.32
N ARG A 79 -17.14 3.89 -5.14
CA ARG A 79 -17.97 3.61 -3.96
C ARG A 79 -18.78 4.83 -3.51
N LYS A 80 -18.16 6.02 -3.44
CA LYS A 80 -18.87 7.26 -3.06
C LYS A 80 -19.94 7.65 -4.08
N ALA A 81 -19.70 7.44 -5.38
CA ALA A 81 -20.66 7.70 -6.45
C ALA A 81 -21.82 6.68 -6.47
N ALA A 82 -21.56 5.39 -6.24
CA ALA A 82 -22.61 4.38 -6.13
C ALA A 82 -23.49 4.60 -4.90
N LEU A 83 -22.89 5.03 -3.78
CA LEU A 83 -23.59 5.44 -2.55
C LEU A 83 -24.46 6.68 -2.76
N SER A 84 -23.98 7.68 -3.51
CA SER A 84 -24.76 8.91 -3.78
C SER A 84 -25.88 8.71 -4.81
N GLN A 85 -25.78 7.69 -5.67
CA GLN A 85 -26.79 7.34 -6.68
C GLN A 85 -27.75 6.22 -6.24
N GLY A 86 -27.62 5.70 -5.01
CA GLY A 86 -28.53 4.69 -4.45
C GLY A 86 -28.46 3.31 -5.12
N GLN A 87 -27.37 3.01 -5.85
CA GLN A 87 -27.20 1.74 -6.55
C GLN A 87 -26.53 0.69 -5.64
N PHE A 88 -27.31 0.14 -4.71
CA PHE A 88 -26.83 -0.86 -3.74
C PHE A 88 -26.52 -2.23 -4.36
N GLN A 89 -26.98 -2.51 -5.58
CA GLN A 89 -26.70 -3.75 -6.33
C GLN A 89 -25.19 -4.00 -6.54
N TYR A 90 -24.37 -2.95 -6.47
CA TYR A 90 -22.90 -3.05 -6.53
C TYR A 90 -22.29 -3.81 -5.34
N PHE A 91 -22.98 -3.89 -4.20
CA PHE A 91 -22.48 -4.56 -2.99
C PHE A 91 -22.88 -6.03 -2.91
N ASP A 92 -23.85 -6.48 -3.70
CA ASP A 92 -24.39 -7.85 -3.67
C ASP A 92 -23.57 -8.86 -4.48
N GLU A 93 -22.62 -8.38 -5.30
CA GLU A 93 -21.75 -9.29 -6.05
C GLU A 93 -20.57 -9.77 -5.21
N PRO A 94 -20.27 -11.08 -5.20
CA PRO A 94 -19.16 -11.64 -4.44
C PRO A 94 -17.83 -11.06 -4.93
N ALA A 95 -16.89 -10.86 -3.99
CA ALA A 95 -15.60 -10.21 -4.26
C ALA A 95 -14.76 -10.85 -5.37
N ILE A 96 -15.04 -12.12 -5.71
CA ILE A 96 -14.40 -12.86 -6.79
C ILE A 96 -14.86 -12.35 -8.18
N SER A 97 -16.12 -11.96 -8.32
CA SER A 97 -16.68 -11.46 -9.59
C SER A 97 -16.24 -10.03 -9.93
N ARG A 98 -15.66 -9.29 -8.96
CA ARG A 98 -15.21 -7.90 -9.12
C ARG A 98 -13.81 -7.75 -9.74
N ARG A 99 -13.19 -8.86 -10.15
CA ARG A 99 -11.89 -8.88 -10.84
C ARG A 99 -12.10 -9.40 -12.26
N SER A 100 -12.50 -8.52 -13.17
CA SER A 100 -12.31 -8.69 -14.61
C SER A 100 -11.82 -7.39 -15.19
#